data_AF-A0A7X5WV38-F1
#
_entry.id   AF-A0A7X5WV38-F1
#
_cell.length_a   1.000
_cell.length_b   1.000
_cell.length_c   1.000
_cell.angle_alpha   90.00
_cell.angle_beta   90.00
_cell.angle_gamma   90.00
#
_symmetry.space_group_name_H-M   'P 1'
#
loop_
_entity.id
_entity.type
_entity.pdbx_description
1 polymer ?
#
loop_
_entity_poly.entity_id
_entity_poly.type
_entity_poly.pdbx_seq_one_letter_code
_entity_poly.pdbx_strand_id
1 'polypeptide(L)'
;MAGEDGSGRLYGAAVGGEEIVALPTGGVPLRDVAVNPAGADGFEVATLGVNGQLRLWPYVFEAETTVGQSGLLYPTIGTAAGEDRYFVNSHTPWRGLEDEGAYQVFAGDGTEIFRHPTLTSEDWILRGAAISADGAVGAFTGPDGHIHVADLDTGSVTV
;
A
#
# COMPACT_ATOMS: atom_id res chain seq x y z
N MET A 1 -12.34 -4.31 6.99
CA MET A 1 -11.72 -5.64 7.15
C MET A 1 -11.43 -6.22 5.78
N ALA A 2 -10.28 -6.90 5.64
CA ALA A 2 -9.85 -7.59 4.44
C ALA A 2 -10.10 -9.10 4.64
N GLY A 3 -10.83 -9.73 3.73
CA GLY A 3 -11.16 -11.16 3.79
C GLY A 3 -10.21 -12.02 2.95
N GLU A 4 -10.00 -13.28 3.40
CA GLU A 4 -9.33 -14.31 2.59
C GLU A 4 -10.11 -14.65 1.31
N ASP A 5 -11.40 -14.34 1.28
CA ASP A 5 -12.26 -14.43 0.10
C ASP A 5 -11.96 -13.36 -0.96
N GLY A 6 -11.03 -12.44 -0.68
CA GLY A 6 -10.71 -11.33 -1.56
C GLY A 6 -11.86 -10.35 -1.66
N SER A 7 -12.59 -10.14 -0.57
CA SER A 7 -13.51 -9.02 -0.37
C SER A 7 -12.97 -8.04 0.66
N GLY A 8 -13.09 -6.74 0.36
CA GLY A 8 -12.96 -5.69 1.35
C GLY A 8 -14.34 -5.37 1.93
N ARG A 9 -14.42 -5.04 3.22
CA ARG A 9 -15.66 -4.59 3.86
C ARG A 9 -15.40 -3.37 4.71
N LEU A 10 -16.19 -2.33 4.50
CA LEU A 10 -16.13 -1.10 5.30
C LEU A 10 -17.27 -1.10 6.31
N TYR A 11 -16.93 -0.77 7.55
CA TYR A 11 -17.89 -0.69 8.67
C TYR A 11 -17.88 0.70 9.25
N GLY A 12 -19.07 1.24 9.54
CA GLY A 12 -19.22 2.60 10.03
C GLY A 12 -19.25 2.67 11.54
N ALA A 13 -18.16 3.13 12.17
CA ALA A 13 -18.13 3.31 13.63
C ALA A 13 -19.20 4.30 14.12
N ALA A 14 -19.47 5.36 13.36
CA ALA A 14 -20.49 6.37 13.68
C ALA A 14 -21.94 5.85 13.57
N VAL A 15 -22.15 4.74 12.85
CA VAL A 15 -23.46 4.11 12.64
C VAL A 15 -23.53 2.74 13.32
N GLY A 16 -22.87 2.59 14.47
CA GLY A 16 -22.98 1.39 15.30
C GLY A 16 -22.15 0.19 14.84
N GLY A 17 -21.21 0.39 13.90
CA GLY A 17 -20.33 -0.66 13.40
C GLY A 17 -20.96 -1.54 12.32
N GLU A 18 -22.07 -1.11 11.72
CA GLU A 18 -22.73 -1.81 10.62
C GLU A 18 -21.88 -1.75 9.33
N GLU A 19 -22.05 -2.77 8.47
CA GLU A 19 -21.41 -2.81 7.16
C GLU A 19 -22.02 -1.73 6.26
N ILE A 20 -21.18 -0.80 5.81
CA ILE A 20 -21.60 0.28 4.90
C ILE A 20 -21.50 -0.21 3.45
N VAL A 21 -20.39 -0.88 3.10
CA VAL A 21 -20.12 -1.30 1.73
C VAL A 21 -19.21 -2.52 1.68
N ALA A 22 -19.50 -3.40 0.72
CA ALA A 22 -18.62 -4.47 0.29
C ALA A 22 -17.83 -4.01 -0.95
N LEU A 23 -16.51 -4.16 -0.91
CA LEU A 23 -15.56 -3.78 -1.95
C LEU A 23 -15.16 -5.03 -2.73
N PRO A 24 -15.65 -5.24 -3.96
CA PRO A 24 -15.39 -6.44 -4.73
C PRO A 24 -13.97 -6.43 -5.30
N THR A 25 -12.99 -6.95 -4.56
CA THR A 25 -11.58 -6.93 -4.97
C THR A 25 -11.17 -8.09 -5.89
N GLY A 26 -12.14 -8.70 -6.59
CA GLY A 26 -11.89 -9.66 -7.67
C GLY A 26 -11.44 -11.06 -7.24
N GLY A 27 -11.65 -11.44 -5.98
CA GLY A 27 -11.40 -12.80 -5.48
C GLY A 27 -9.93 -13.13 -5.18
N VAL A 28 -9.06 -12.14 -5.18
CA VAL A 28 -7.67 -12.28 -4.71
C VAL A 28 -7.63 -11.88 -3.23
N PRO A 29 -7.06 -12.72 -2.33
CA PRO A 29 -6.95 -12.39 -0.92
C PRO A 29 -6.33 -11.00 -0.70
N LEU A 30 -6.97 -10.21 0.15
CA LEU A 30 -6.46 -8.90 0.52
C LEU A 30 -5.38 -9.05 1.59
N ARG A 31 -4.29 -8.30 1.41
CA ARG A 31 -3.13 -8.31 2.30
C ARG A 31 -3.16 -7.14 3.26
N ASP A 32 -3.49 -5.97 2.76
CA ASP A 32 -3.43 -4.73 3.51
C ASP A 32 -4.47 -3.71 3.02
N VAL A 33 -4.76 -2.72 3.86
CA VAL A 33 -5.74 -1.66 3.58
C VAL A 33 -5.29 -0.37 4.25
N ALA A 34 -5.49 0.75 3.57
CA ALA A 34 -5.23 2.07 4.13
C ALA A 34 -6.36 3.05 3.82
N VAL A 35 -6.58 4.01 4.72
CA VAL A 35 -7.53 5.10 4.53
C VAL A 35 -6.72 6.37 4.30
N ASN A 36 -6.90 6.98 3.14
CA ASN A 36 -6.29 8.24 2.77
C ASN A 36 -7.28 9.38 3.04
N PRO A 37 -7.05 10.20 4.08
CA PRO A 37 -7.93 11.32 4.40
C PRO A 37 -7.74 12.53 3.46
N ALA A 38 -6.71 12.54 2.61
CA ALA A 38 -6.49 13.56 1.59
C ALA A 38 -7.17 13.21 0.26
N GLY A 39 -7.73 12.01 0.13
CA GLY A 39 -8.35 11.53 -1.10
C GLY A 39 -9.50 12.43 -1.58
N ALA A 40 -9.71 12.45 -2.89
CA ALA A 40 -10.77 13.24 -3.51
C ALA A 40 -12.14 12.93 -2.88
N ASP A 41 -12.94 13.99 -2.67
CA ASP A 41 -14.30 13.93 -2.11
C ASP A 41 -14.44 13.47 -0.64
N GLY A 42 -13.33 13.46 0.12
CA GLY A 42 -13.33 13.43 1.58
C GLY A 42 -12.37 12.41 2.17
N PHE A 43 -12.45 11.17 1.70
CA PHE A 43 -11.41 10.17 1.92
C PHE A 43 -11.47 9.10 0.84
N GLU A 44 -10.35 8.40 0.67
CA GLU A 44 -10.26 7.25 -0.21
C GLU A 44 -9.82 6.03 0.60
N VAL A 45 -10.28 4.84 0.21
CA VAL A 45 -9.79 3.58 0.75
C VAL A 45 -8.92 2.92 -0.31
N ALA A 46 -7.68 2.60 0.05
CA ALA A 46 -6.80 1.79 -0.75
C ALA A 46 -6.82 0.35 -0.24
N THR A 47 -7.06 -0.60 -1.14
CA THR A 47 -6.94 -2.04 -0.84
C THR A 47 -5.81 -2.65 -1.64
N LEU A 48 -5.07 -3.56 -1.01
CA LEU A 48 -3.89 -4.15 -1.61
C LEU A 48 -3.95 -5.67 -1.53
N GLY A 49 -3.94 -6.33 -2.69
CA GLY A 49 -4.00 -7.79 -2.82
C GLY A 49 -2.65 -8.46 -2.58
N VAL A 50 -2.67 -9.75 -2.21
CA VAL A 50 -1.42 -10.56 -2.09
C VAL A 50 -0.61 -10.63 -3.38
N ASN A 51 -1.25 -10.39 -4.53
CA ASN A 51 -0.64 -10.34 -5.86
C ASN A 51 -0.08 -8.96 -6.24
N GLY A 52 -0.09 -7.99 -5.32
CA GLY A 52 0.40 -6.64 -5.59
C GLY A 52 -0.61 -5.71 -6.26
N GLN A 53 -1.86 -6.13 -6.50
CA GLN A 53 -2.87 -5.23 -7.07
C GLN A 53 -3.31 -4.18 -6.05
N LEU A 54 -3.09 -2.92 -6.40
CA LEU A 54 -3.60 -1.75 -5.68
C LEU A 54 -4.89 -1.28 -6.33
N ARG A 55 -5.95 -1.20 -5.52
CA ARG A 55 -7.26 -0.66 -5.93
C ARG A 55 -7.64 0.49 -5.02
N LEU A 56 -8.17 1.54 -5.63
CA LEU A 56 -8.57 2.76 -4.95
C LEU A 56 -10.10 2.89 -5.00
N TRP A 57 -10.68 3.24 -3.85
CA TRP A 57 -12.11 3.29 -3.62
C TRP A 57 -12.47 4.68 -3.07
N PRO A 58 -13.01 5.58 -3.91
CA PRO A 58 -13.41 6.91 -3.45
C PRO A 58 -14.55 6.82 -2.43
N TYR A 59 -14.71 7.86 -1.60
CA TYR A 59 -15.70 7.93 -0.53
C TYR A 59 -17.14 7.59 -0.95
N VAL A 60 -17.51 7.93 -2.19
CA VAL A 60 -18.86 7.63 -2.70
C VAL A 60 -19.05 6.14 -3.03
N PHE A 61 -17.95 5.37 -3.10
CA PHE A 61 -17.90 3.92 -3.39
C PHE A 61 -18.66 3.49 -4.65
N GLU A 62 -18.91 4.41 -5.58
CA GLU A 62 -19.72 4.17 -6.78
C GLU A 62 -18.92 3.52 -7.92
N ALA A 63 -17.60 3.71 -7.95
CA ALA A 63 -16.72 3.11 -8.94
C ALA A 63 -15.35 2.78 -8.35
N GLU A 64 -14.86 1.57 -8.63
CA GLU A 64 -13.47 1.20 -8.41
C GLU A 64 -12.57 1.88 -9.44
N THR A 65 -11.42 2.39 -9.01
CA THR A 65 -10.29 2.60 -9.93
C THR A 65 -9.22 1.57 -9.61
N THR A 66 -9.03 0.58 -10.50
CA THR A 66 -7.82 -0.24 -10.46
C THR A 66 -6.70 0.60 -11.05
N VAL A 67 -5.62 0.84 -10.30
CA VAL A 67 -4.64 1.83 -10.76
C VAL A 67 -3.19 1.36 -10.77
N GLY A 68 -2.82 0.38 -9.96
CA GLY A 68 -1.42 0.00 -9.82
C GLY A 68 -1.19 -1.50 -9.64
N GLN A 69 -0.02 -1.96 -10.06
CA GLN A 69 0.53 -3.24 -9.67
C GLN A 69 1.91 -3.04 -9.07
N SER A 70 2.09 -3.51 -7.84
CA SER A 70 3.40 -3.51 -7.21
C SER A 70 4.37 -4.51 -7.85
N GLY A 71 3.85 -5.48 -8.61
CA GLY A 71 4.63 -6.49 -9.32
C GLY A 71 5.28 -7.55 -8.44
N LEU A 72 5.15 -7.43 -7.11
CA LEU A 72 5.74 -8.33 -6.11
C LEU A 72 4.70 -8.76 -5.08
N LEU A 73 4.99 -9.83 -4.34
CA LEU A 73 4.05 -10.44 -3.39
C LEU A 73 4.16 -9.79 -2.00
N TYR A 74 3.16 -10.06 -1.17
CA TYR A 74 3.07 -9.63 0.24
C TYR A 74 3.29 -8.12 0.50
N PRO A 75 2.68 -7.25 -0.31
CA PRO A 75 2.90 -5.83 -0.15
C PRO A 75 2.26 -5.29 1.15
N THR A 76 2.81 -4.19 1.68
CA THR A 76 2.17 -3.36 2.72
C THR A 76 2.03 -1.92 2.24
N ILE A 77 1.05 -1.18 2.76
CA ILE A 77 0.72 0.17 2.30
C ILE A 77 0.56 1.18 3.45
N GLY A 78 1.09 2.38 3.24
CA GLY A 78 0.83 3.57 4.05
C GLY A 78 0.33 4.73 3.20
N THR A 79 -0.34 5.71 3.81
CA THR A 79 -0.81 6.93 3.13
C THR A 79 -0.29 8.17 3.82
N ALA A 80 0.05 9.20 3.05
CA ALA A 80 0.26 10.53 3.57
C ALA A 80 -1.08 11.23 3.72
N ALA A 81 -1.28 11.96 4.83
CA ALA A 81 -2.54 12.66 5.09
C ALA A 81 -2.55 14.10 4.55
N GLY A 82 -1.38 14.67 4.28
CA GLY A 82 -1.19 16.02 3.75
C GLY A 82 -0.95 16.05 2.24
N GLU A 83 -0.54 14.93 1.66
CA GLU A 83 -0.42 14.76 0.22
C GLU A 83 -1.15 13.49 -0.18
N ASP A 84 -1.90 13.58 -1.27
CA ASP A 84 -2.67 12.48 -1.83
C ASP A 84 -1.71 11.44 -2.45
N ARG A 85 -1.04 10.66 -1.60
CA ARG A 85 0.02 9.70 -1.97
C ARG A 85 -0.03 8.43 -1.13
N TYR A 86 0.39 7.35 -1.76
CA TYR A 86 0.54 6.02 -1.17
C TYR A 86 1.99 5.56 -1.24
N PHE A 87 2.48 5.00 -0.14
CA PHE A 87 3.76 4.30 -0.07
C PHE A 87 3.51 2.80 0.03
N VAL A 88 3.99 2.05 -0.95
CA VAL A 88 3.83 0.60 -1.02
C VAL A 88 5.20 -0.04 -1.05
N ASN A 89 5.45 -0.98 -0.16
CA ASN A 89 6.63 -1.85 -0.23
C ASN A 89 6.21 -3.29 -0.45
N SER A 90 7.05 -4.06 -1.12
CA SER A 90 6.75 -5.42 -1.56
C SER A 90 8.02 -6.25 -1.71
N HIS A 91 7.89 -7.58 -1.72
CA HIS A 91 9.03 -8.49 -1.83
C HIS A 91 8.71 -9.77 -2.61
N THR A 92 9.73 -10.42 -3.17
CA THR A 92 9.58 -11.75 -3.76
C THR A 92 9.31 -12.81 -2.70
N PRO A 93 8.55 -13.88 -3.01
CA PRO A 93 8.31 -14.96 -2.07
C PRO A 93 9.61 -15.69 -1.73
N TRP A 94 9.73 -16.10 -0.45
CA TRP A 94 10.81 -16.95 0.09
C TRP A 94 10.81 -18.36 -0.54
N ARG A 95 11.19 -18.48 -1.82
CA ARG A 95 11.24 -19.76 -2.56
C ARG A 95 12.45 -19.88 -3.48
N GLY A 96 13.60 -19.34 -3.08
CA GLY A 96 14.87 -19.51 -3.82
C GLY A 96 14.92 -18.81 -5.18
N LEU A 97 14.03 -17.84 -5.40
CA LEU A 97 14.23 -16.78 -6.38
C LEU A 97 15.04 -15.67 -5.69
N GLU A 98 15.73 -14.83 -6.45
CA GLU A 98 16.50 -13.70 -5.90
C GLU A 98 15.62 -12.90 -4.92
N ASP A 99 16.14 -12.66 -3.71
CA ASP A 99 15.44 -11.89 -2.67
C ASP A 99 15.41 -10.43 -3.12
N GLU A 100 14.28 -10.04 -3.69
CA GLU A 100 14.07 -8.74 -4.30
C GLU A 100 13.02 -7.99 -3.49
N GLY A 101 13.44 -6.91 -2.83
CA GLY A 101 12.55 -5.94 -2.23
C GLY A 101 12.39 -4.72 -3.13
N ALA A 102 11.19 -4.15 -3.22
CA ALA A 102 10.99 -2.86 -3.86
C ALA A 102 10.01 -2.01 -3.06
N TYR A 103 10.17 -0.70 -3.13
CA TYR A 103 9.13 0.23 -2.73
C TYR A 103 8.73 1.12 -3.91
N GLN A 104 7.47 1.51 -3.89
CA GLN A 104 6.81 2.36 -4.87
C GLN A 104 6.05 3.46 -4.16
N VAL A 105 5.94 4.58 -4.85
CA VAL A 105 5.12 5.71 -4.46
C VAL A 105 4.07 5.89 -5.54
N PHE A 106 2.81 5.88 -5.14
CA PHE A 106 1.68 6.16 -6.03
C PHE A 106 1.04 7.49 -5.65
N ALA A 107 0.55 8.24 -6.62
CA ALA A 107 -0.36 9.36 -6.40
C ALA A 107 -1.74 8.83 -5.96
N GLY A 108 -2.61 9.72 -5.49
CA GLY A 108 -3.97 9.37 -5.07
C GLY A 108 -4.92 9.05 -6.21
N ASP A 109 -4.59 9.45 -7.43
CA ASP A 109 -5.24 8.89 -8.62
C ASP A 109 -4.76 7.47 -8.93
N GLY A 110 -3.73 6.99 -8.21
CA GLY A 110 -3.07 5.71 -8.26
C GLY A 110 -1.97 5.57 -9.33
N THR A 111 -1.58 6.66 -9.98
CA THR A 111 -0.44 6.71 -10.90
C THR A 111 0.85 6.42 -10.15
N GLU A 112 1.71 5.52 -10.65
CA GLU A 112 3.04 5.31 -10.08
C GLU A 112 3.89 6.57 -10.31
N ILE A 113 4.25 7.25 -9.21
CA ILE A 113 5.15 8.41 -9.21
C ILE A 113 6.58 7.93 -9.36
N PHE A 114 6.94 6.94 -8.56
CA PHE A 114 8.30 6.43 -8.48
C PHE A 114 8.32 4.98 -8.01
N ARG A 115 9.32 4.25 -8.49
CA ARG A 115 9.69 2.93 -8.00
C ARG A 115 11.19 2.91 -7.76
N HIS A 116 11.57 2.60 -6.53
CA HIS A 116 12.97 2.34 -6.24
C HIS A 116 13.36 1.00 -6.86
N PRO A 117 14.50 0.92 -7.58
CA PRO A 117 14.96 -0.33 -8.13
C PRO A 117 15.18 -1.36 -7.02
N THR A 118 15.09 -2.63 -7.42
CA THR A 118 15.27 -3.79 -6.56
C THR A 118 16.40 -3.59 -5.56
N LEU A 119 16.05 -3.63 -4.28
CA LEU A 119 17.00 -3.67 -3.17
C LEU A 119 17.56 -5.09 -3.13
N THR A 120 18.68 -5.29 -3.83
CA THR A 120 19.35 -6.59 -3.91
C THR A 120 20.33 -6.75 -2.76
N SER A 121 19.93 -7.49 -1.74
CA SER A 121 20.85 -8.22 -0.84
C SER A 121 20.06 -9.22 0.00
N GLU A 122 20.77 -10.21 0.57
CA GLU A 122 20.26 -11.37 1.32
C GLU A 122 19.35 -11.05 2.54
N ASP A 123 19.02 -9.78 2.80
CA ASP A 123 18.47 -9.27 4.05
C ASP A 123 17.18 -8.42 3.91
N TRP A 124 16.54 -8.35 2.72
CA TRP A 124 15.54 -7.29 2.45
C TRP A 124 14.16 -7.81 2.07
N ILE A 125 13.56 -8.59 2.98
CA ILE A 125 12.10 -8.73 3.00
C ILE A 125 11.54 -7.44 3.60
N LEU A 126 11.15 -6.49 2.76
CA LEU A 126 10.52 -5.26 3.23
C LEU A 126 9.21 -5.60 3.95
N ARG A 127 9.12 -5.20 5.21
CA ARG A 127 7.97 -5.37 6.10
C ARG A 127 7.55 -4.04 6.67
N GLY A 128 6.25 -3.82 6.73
CA GLY A 128 5.66 -2.62 7.30
C GLY A 128 5.95 -1.40 6.41
N ALA A 129 4.96 -0.54 6.31
CA ALA A 129 5.07 0.72 5.60
C ALA A 129 4.60 1.82 6.54
N ALA A 130 5.41 2.87 6.66
CA ALA A 130 4.99 4.13 7.25
C ALA A 130 5.40 5.26 6.30
N ILE A 131 4.63 6.34 6.28
CA ILE A 131 4.94 7.54 5.51
C ILE A 131 4.64 8.75 6.39
N SER A 132 5.47 9.78 6.28
CA SER A 132 5.27 11.04 6.98
C SER A 132 3.99 11.73 6.52
N ALA A 133 3.40 12.55 7.39
CA ALA A 133 2.13 13.19 7.08
C ALA A 133 2.19 14.09 5.84
N ASP A 134 3.34 14.71 5.58
CA ASP A 134 3.62 15.53 4.40
C ASP A 134 3.99 14.71 3.15
N GLY A 135 4.09 13.38 3.25
CA GLY A 135 4.38 12.52 2.12
C GLY A 135 5.83 12.52 1.63
N ALA A 136 6.72 13.27 2.29
CA ALA A 136 8.11 13.41 1.86
C ALA A 136 9.01 12.22 2.26
N VAL A 137 8.65 11.49 3.33
CA VAL A 137 9.51 10.45 3.92
C VAL A 137 8.74 9.15 4.11
N GLY A 138 9.29 8.06 3.59
CA GLY A 138 8.82 6.70 3.84
C GLY A 138 9.74 5.99 4.82
N ALA A 139 9.17 5.09 5.63
CA ALA A 139 9.94 4.19 6.46
C ALA A 139 9.45 2.76 6.29
N PHE A 140 10.39 1.82 6.31
CA PHE A 140 10.12 0.40 6.21
C PHE A 140 11.13 -0.38 7.05
N THR A 141 10.76 -1.60 7.43
CA THR A 141 11.63 -2.49 8.21
C THR A 141 12.04 -3.69 7.39
N GLY A 142 13.22 -4.24 7.66
CA GLY A 142 13.71 -5.48 7.07
C GLY A 142 13.94 -6.56 8.14
N PRO A 143 14.19 -7.81 7.73
CA PRO A 143 14.65 -8.87 8.63
C PRO A 143 16.05 -8.60 9.21
N ASP A 144 16.81 -7.65 8.67
CA ASP A 144 18.07 -7.14 9.22
C ASP A 144 17.93 -6.45 10.59
N GLY A 145 16.70 -6.17 11.02
CA GLY A 145 16.40 -5.54 12.31
C GLY A 145 16.59 -4.01 12.29
N HIS A 146 16.79 -3.42 11.12
CA HIS A 146 16.92 -1.98 10.94
C HIS A 146 15.63 -1.34 10.41
N ILE A 147 15.48 -0.05 10.70
CA ILE A 147 14.45 0.81 10.09
C ILE A 147 15.18 1.59 9.00
N HIS A 148 14.69 1.47 7.78
CA HIS A 148 15.19 2.21 6.65
C HIS A 148 14.27 3.40 6.40
N VAL A 149 14.86 4.55 6.09
CA VAL A 149 14.16 5.80 5.85
C VAL A 149 14.48 6.28 4.44
N ALA A 150 13.43 6.42 3.62
CA ALA A 150 13.51 6.85 2.24
C ALA A 150 12.97 8.28 2.08
N ASP A 151 13.70 9.11 1.35
CA ASP A 151 13.18 10.34 0.78
C ASP A 151 12.37 9.98 -0.47
N LEU A 152 11.08 10.29 -0.47
CA LEU A 152 10.12 9.80 -1.47
C LEU A 152 10.08 10.64 -2.75
N ASP A 153 10.68 11.83 -2.75
CA ASP A 153 10.79 12.66 -3.93
C ASP A 153 12.07 12.35 -4.72
N THR A 154 13.14 11.95 -4.03
CA THR A 154 14.44 11.63 -4.64
C THR A 154 14.70 10.14 -4.78
N GLY A 155 14.00 9.31 -4.00
CA GLY A 155 14.26 7.88 -3.89
C GLY A 155 15.53 7.54 -3.11
N SER A 156 16.14 8.48 -2.38
CA SER A 156 17.34 8.17 -1.58
C SER A 156 16.98 7.44 -0.29
N VAL A 157 17.81 6.46 0.12
CA VAL A 157 17.57 5.63 1.32
C VAL A 157 18.71 5.80 2.33
N THR A 158 18.35 5.90 3.61
CA THR A 158 19.26 5.95 4.76
C THR A 158 18.84 4.93 5.82
N VAL A 159 19.80 4.48 6.64
CA VAL A 159 19.63 3.51 7.74
C VAL A 159 19.81 4.20 9.08
#